data_AF-A0A967K8M5-F1
#
_entry.id   AF-A0A967K8M5-F1
#
_cell.length_a   1.000
_cell.length_b   1.000
_cell.length_c   1.000
_cell.angle_alpha   90.00
_cell.angle_beta   90.00
_cell.angle_gamma   90.00
#
_symmetry.space_group_name_H-M   'P 1'
#
loop_
_entity.id
_entity.type
_entity.pdbx_description
1 polymer ?
#
loop_
_entity_poly.entity_id
_entity_poly.type
_entity_poly.pdbx_seq_one_letter_code
_entity_poly.pdbx_strand_id
1 'polypeptide(L)' 'MDPDGRERVLKAGIFLDVENLTRNGGYGMRFRAVKELVEAQGGTVLRANAYMARDAERESHDDEFRRKKEGYR' A
#
# COMPACT_ATOMS: atom_id res chain seq x y z
N MET A 1 -22.51 -5.47 -18.82
CA MET A 1 -23.19 -4.17 -18.95
C MET A 1 -24.11 -3.92 -17.77
N ASP A 2 -24.26 -2.68 -17.34
CA ASP A 2 -25.35 -2.23 -16.47
C ASP A 2 -26.65 -2.02 -17.29
N PRO A 3 -27.81 -1.74 -16.66
CA PRO A 3 -29.07 -1.54 -17.38
C PRO A 3 -29.04 -0.42 -18.42
N ASP A 4 -28.08 0.50 -18.32
CA ASP A 4 -27.89 1.65 -19.22
C ASP A 4 -26.90 1.35 -20.36
N GLY A 5 -26.41 0.11 -20.45
CA GLY A 5 -25.45 -0.28 -21.48
C GLY A 5 -24.02 0.20 -21.24
N ARG A 6 -23.65 0.56 -20.01
CA ARG A 6 -22.25 0.91 -19.67
C ARG A 6 -21.48 -0.33 -19.24
N GLU A 7 -20.18 -0.34 -19.53
CA GLU A 7 -19.27 -1.32 -18.94
C GLU A 7 -19.29 -1.16 -17.42
N ARG A 8 -19.59 -2.24 -16.69
CA ARG A 8 -19.56 -2.22 -15.23
C ARG A 8 -18.13 -2.35 -14.78
N VAL A 9 -17.50 -1.22 -14.57
CA VAL A 9 -16.17 -1.17 -13.97
C VAL A 9 -16.31 -1.40 -12.46
N LEU A 10 -15.61 -2.39 -11.93
CA LEU A 10 -15.62 -2.68 -10.50
C LEU A 10 -14.93 -1.54 -9.77
N LYS A 11 -15.59 -0.96 -8.77
CA LYS A 11 -14.99 0.08 -7.92
C LYS A 11 -14.25 -0.60 -6.78
N ALA A 12 -12.96 -0.31 -6.62
CA ALA A 12 -12.10 -0.96 -5.63
C ALA A 12 -11.53 0.03 -4.61
N GLY A 13 -11.32 -0.44 -3.38
CA GLY A 13 -10.60 0.26 -2.33
C GLY A 13 -9.45 -0.59 -1.81
N ILE A 14 -8.29 0.03 -1.56
CA ILE A 14 -7.09 -0.61 -1.03
C ILE A 14 -6.84 -0.07 0.38
N PHE A 15 -6.65 -0.98 1.34
CA PHE A 15 -6.36 -0.66 2.73
C PHE A 15 -5.23 -1.58 3.20
N LEU A 16 -4.04 -1.01 3.36
CA LEU A 16 -2.85 -1.75 3.78
C LEU A 16 -2.53 -1.43 5.23
N ASP A 17 -2.30 -2.46 6.02
CA ASP A 17 -1.65 -2.35 7.32
C ASP A 17 -0.15 -2.64 7.12
N VAL A 18 0.66 -1.60 7.22
CA VAL A 18 2.10 -1.69 6.93
C VAL A 18 2.86 -2.46 8.00
N GLU A 19 2.42 -2.42 9.26
CA GLU A 19 3.03 -3.21 10.34
C GLU A 19 2.78 -4.70 10.10
N ASN A 20 1.53 -5.06 9.79
CA ASN A 20 1.18 -6.44 9.48
C ASN A 20 1.94 -6.95 8.24
N LEU A 21 1.97 -6.15 7.16
CA LEU A 21 2.74 -6.49 5.96
C LEU A 21 4.21 -6.72 6.30
N THR A 22 4.83 -5.82 7.05
CA THR A 22 6.26 -5.92 7.40
C THR A 22 6.56 -7.18 8.22
N ARG A 23 5.70 -7.51 9.20
CA ARG A 23 5.87 -8.70 10.06
C ARG A 23 5.66 -10.03 9.34
N ASN A 24 4.92 -10.03 8.22
CA ASN A 24 4.58 -11.23 7.46
C ASN A 24 5.30 -11.31 6.10
N GLY A 25 6.50 -10.74 6.00
CA GLY A 25 7.36 -10.88 4.82
C GLY A 25 7.09 -9.88 3.68
N GLY A 26 6.24 -8.88 3.91
CA GLY A 26 6.02 -7.75 3.01
C GLY A 26 7.07 -6.63 3.12
N TYR A 27 8.21 -6.89 3.76
CA TYR A 27 9.31 -5.91 3.86
C TYR A 27 9.79 -5.51 2.46
N GLY A 28 9.84 -4.20 2.19
CA GLY A 28 10.22 -3.66 0.87
C GLY A 28 9.15 -3.78 -0.22
N MET A 29 7.90 -4.13 0.14
CA MET A 29 6.80 -4.18 -0.82
C MET A 29 6.54 -2.82 -1.47
N ARG A 30 6.50 -2.81 -2.80
CA ARG A 30 6.10 -1.62 -3.58
C ARG A 30 4.58 -1.49 -3.56
N PHE A 31 4.03 -0.51 -2.84
CA PHE A 31 2.57 -0.32 -2.78
C PHE A 31 1.92 -0.10 -4.16
N ARG A 32 2.68 0.45 -5.11
CA ARG A 32 2.24 0.57 -6.51
C ARG A 32 1.89 -0.79 -7.15
N ALA A 33 2.62 -1.85 -6.81
CA ALA A 33 2.33 -3.18 -7.34
C ALA A 33 0.97 -3.72 -6.87
N VAL A 34 0.53 -3.35 -5.66
CA VAL A 34 -0.82 -3.70 -5.16
C VAL A 34 -1.89 -2.97 -5.96
N LYS A 35 -1.67 -1.70 -6.28
CA LYS A 35 -2.58 -0.92 -7.11
C LYS A 35 -2.70 -1.51 -8.52
N GLU A 36 -1.56 -1.79 -9.16
CA GLU A 36 -1.51 -2.40 -10.50
C GLU A 36 -2.18 -3.78 -10.53
N LEU A 37 -2.02 -4.58 -9.47
CA LEU A 37 -2.70 -5.87 -9.33
C LEU A 37 -4.23 -5.74 -9.28
N VAL A 38 -4.75 -4.72 -8.61
CA VAL A 38 -6.20 -4.47 -8.53
C VAL A 38 -6.74 -3.96 -9.86
N GLU A 39 -6.01 -3.06 -10.52
CA GLU A 39 -6.38 -2.53 -11.85
C GLU A 39 -6.37 -3.64 -12.91
N ALA A 40 -5.39 -4.56 -12.86
CA ALA A 40 -5.32 -5.72 -13.74
C ALA A 40 -6.52 -6.68 -13.62
N GLN A 41 -7.28 -6.62 -12.51
CA GLN A 41 -8.50 -7.40 -12.29
C GLN A 41 -9.78 -6.69 -12.79
N GLY A 42 -9.64 -5.58 -13.53
CA GLY A 42 -10.76 -4.78 -14.02
C GLY A 42 -11.36 -3.83 -12.97
N GLY A 43 -10.64 -3.60 -11.88
CA GLY A 43 -11.03 -2.68 -10.82
C GLY A 43 -10.53 -1.26 -11.05
N THR A 44 -11.41 -0.26 -11.01
CA THR A 44 -10.99 1.14 -10.82
C THR A 44 -10.79 1.43 -9.34
N VAL A 45 -9.55 1.69 -8.96
CA VAL A 45 -9.19 2.04 -7.58
C VAL A 45 -9.66 3.47 -7.27
N LEU A 46 -10.58 3.59 -6.30
CA LEU A 46 -11.10 4.88 -5.84
C LEU A 46 -10.34 5.41 -4.63
N ARG A 47 -9.78 4.52 -3.81
CA ARG A 47 -9.02 4.87 -2.61
C ARG A 47 -7.91 3.85 -2.39
N ALA A 48 -6.73 4.32 -2.01
CA ALA A 48 -5.63 3.48 -1.60
C ALA A 48 -4.94 4.10 -0.38
N ASN A 49 -5.20 3.55 0.81
CA ASN A 49 -4.57 4.00 2.04
C ASN A 49 -3.58 2.94 2.53
N ALA A 50 -2.43 3.42 3.02
CA ALA A 50 -1.51 2.63 3.81
C ALA A 50 -1.49 3.21 5.22
N TYR A 51 -1.84 2.40 6.20
CA TYR A 51 -1.79 2.75 7.62
C TYR A 51 -0.46 2.28 8.18
N MET A 52 0.33 3.22 8.68
CA MET A 52 1.59 2.97 9.35
C MET A 52 1.43 3.33 10.82
N ALA A 53 1.86 2.46 11.72
CA ALA A 53 2.05 2.85 13.10
C ALA A 53 3.18 3.89 13.14
N ARG A 54 2.90 5.10 13.65
CA ARG A 54 3.95 6.05 14.01
C ARG A 54 4.49 5.63 15.37
N ASP A 55 5.69 5.06 15.39
CA ASP A 55 6.42 4.83 16.63
C ASP A 55 7.58 5.83 16.70
N ALA A 56 7.28 7.06 17.11
CA ALA A 56 8.27 8.13 17.26
C ALA A 56 9.27 7.86 18.39
N GLU A 57 9.03 6.87 19.26
CA GLU A 57 9.94 6.49 20.36
C GLU A 57 11.00 5.47 19.93
N ARG A 58 10.76 4.72 18.83
CA ARG A 58 11.71 3.70 18.34
C ARG A 58 12.79 4.24 17.40
N GLU A 59 12.63 5.46 16.89
CA GLU A 59 13.62 6.13 16.04
C GLU A 59 14.84 6.66 16.81
N SER A 60 14.82 6.72 18.16
CA SER A 60 15.94 7.25 18.95
C SER A 60 16.99 6.22 19.37
N HIS A 61 16.78 4.90 19.13
CA HIS A 61 17.66 3.85 19.66
C HIS A 61 18.27 2.90 18.62
N ASP A 62 18.14 3.18 17.32
CA ASP A 62 18.70 2.29 16.29
C ASP A 62 19.42 3.07 15.18
N ASP A 63 20.71 3.34 15.39
CA ASP A 63 21.58 4.04 14.42
C ASP A 63 21.69 3.31 13.07
N GLU A 64 21.34 2.03 13.00
CA GLU A 64 21.32 1.25 11.77
C GLU A 64 20.11 1.59 10.86
N PHE A 65 19.00 2.04 11.45
CA PHE A 65 17.77 2.34 10.69
C PHE A 65 17.84 3.66 9.91
N ARG A 66 18.60 4.63 10.42
CA ARG A 66 18.78 5.95 9.81
C ARG A 66 19.51 5.90 8.45
N ARG A 67 20.46 4.96 8.29
CA ARG A 67 21.22 4.82 7.03
C ARG A 67 20.39 4.29 5.86
N LYS A 68 19.30 3.56 6.09
CA LYS A 68 18.43 3.04 5.02
C LYS A 68 17.41 4.05 4.48
N LYS A 69 17.09 5.10 5.24
CA LYS A 69 16.10 6.13 4.86
C LYS A 69 16.65 7.22 3.94
N GLU A 70 17.96 7.42 3.85
CA GLU A 70 18.54 8.44 2.95
C GLU A 70 18.62 8.03 1.47
N GLY A 71 18.31 6.76 1.14
CA GLY A 71 18.26 6.28 -0.25
C GLY A 71 16.90 6.35 -0.94
N TYR A 72 15.86 6.86 -0.27
CA TYR A 72 14.47 6.88 -0.75
C TYR A 72 13.87 8.30 -0.70
N ARG A 73 14.61 9.31 -1.19
CA ARG A 73 14.07 10.64 -1.45
C ARG A 73 14.06 10.93 -2.94
#